data_AF-A0A358QK60-F1
#
_entry.id   AF-A0A358QK60-F1
#
_cell.length_a   1.000
_cell.length_b   1.000
_cell.length_c   1.000
_cell.angle_alpha   90.00
_cell.angle_beta   90.00
_cell.angle_gamma   90.00
#
_symmetry.space_group_name_H-M   'P 1'
#
loop_
_entity.id
_entity.type
_entity.pdbx_description
1 polymer ?
#
loop_
_entity_poly.entity_id
_entity_poly.type
_entity_poly.pdbx_seq_one_letter_code
_entity_poly.pdbx_strand_id
1 'polypeptide(L)'
;MDVPGHRFSAWDGTQDPLGPDVEELFGRLSEDVFHGWDFEAALRRLLEQGWRDGQGKRLVGMEEMLEQLRRRRQAQLERFNLDSVFEDMREKLDRVISQERRGIQARLDQAPDGGRRVLERVAAERRRQLDELPPDPGGAIRRLRDYEFMDSRAEAAYQRLLDEIRRNVLDSYFKQMTQSMQAMSGEDMAELREMARDLNRLLRQKLDGVPGPELQRGYEAFLQRWGRMFPDAPAGFEEFVEQLMRQMARMDSLLQSLSP
;
A
#
# COMPACT_ATOMS: atom_id res chain seq x y z
N MET A 1 1.47 -0.80 13.10
CA MET A 1 0.86 -2.15 13.14
C MET A 1 1.73 -3.04 12.29
N ASP A 2 2.64 -3.74 12.95
CA ASP A 2 3.50 -4.73 12.34
C ASP A 2 2.62 -5.87 11.87
N VAL A 3 2.58 -6.12 10.56
CA VAL A 3 1.89 -7.27 10.03
C VAL A 3 2.76 -8.45 10.44
N PRO A 4 2.30 -9.36 11.33
CA PRO A 4 3.15 -10.46 11.77
C PRO A 4 3.57 -11.25 10.54
N GLY A 5 4.85 -11.17 10.20
CA GLY A 5 5.44 -11.93 9.12
C GLY A 5 5.37 -13.40 9.50
N HIS A 6 4.42 -14.14 8.92
CA HIS A 6 4.39 -15.59 9.08
C HIS A 6 5.62 -16.17 8.36
N ARG A 7 6.62 -16.56 9.14
CA ARG A 7 7.85 -17.16 8.64
C ARG A 7 7.58 -18.65 8.42
N PHE A 8 7.25 -19.02 7.20
CA PHE A 8 7.07 -20.41 6.82
C PHE A 8 8.43 -21.12 6.81
N SER A 9 8.61 -22.08 7.70
CA SER A 9 9.76 -23.00 7.70
C SER A 9 9.35 -24.35 7.12
N ALA A 10 10.32 -25.06 6.55
CA ALA A 10 10.12 -26.48 6.24
C ALA A 10 9.80 -27.25 7.52
N TRP A 11 8.93 -28.25 7.41
CA TRP A 11 8.53 -29.09 8.53
C TRP A 11 9.75 -29.87 9.06
N ASP A 12 10.14 -29.58 10.30
CA ASP A 12 11.31 -30.18 10.95
C ASP A 12 10.93 -31.11 12.12
N GLY A 13 9.62 -31.31 12.33
CA GLY A 13 9.07 -32.17 13.38
C GLY A 13 9.12 -31.57 14.78
N THR A 14 9.69 -30.37 14.95
CA THR A 14 9.64 -29.61 16.21
C THR A 14 8.49 -28.61 16.26
N GLN A 15 7.80 -28.41 15.14
CA GLN A 15 6.60 -27.58 15.09
C GLN A 15 5.42 -28.33 15.69
N ASP A 16 4.74 -27.71 16.65
CA ASP A 16 3.47 -28.18 17.22
C ASP A 16 2.30 -27.36 16.62
N PRO A 17 1.72 -27.81 15.50
CA PRO A 17 0.62 -27.09 14.83
C PRO A 17 -0.73 -27.27 15.55
N LEU A 18 -0.83 -28.19 16.51
CA LEU A 18 -2.08 -28.54 17.19
C LEU A 18 -2.15 -27.92 18.60
N GLY A 19 -1.01 -27.58 19.19
CA GLY A 19 -0.91 -26.88 20.46
C GLY A 19 -1.33 -27.75 21.66
N PRO A 20 -1.53 -27.14 22.84
CA PRO A 20 -1.81 -27.87 24.08
C PRO A 20 -3.19 -28.54 24.16
N ASP A 21 -4.08 -28.35 23.19
CA ASP A 21 -5.45 -28.88 23.21
C ASP A 21 -5.56 -30.31 22.65
N VAL A 22 -4.42 -30.98 22.40
CA VAL A 22 -4.34 -32.29 21.75
C VAL A 22 -5.07 -33.38 22.54
N GLU A 23 -4.97 -33.39 23.87
CA GLU A 23 -5.66 -34.39 24.72
C GLU A 23 -7.18 -34.28 24.67
N GLU A 24 -7.73 -33.08 24.56
CA GLU A 24 -9.18 -32.85 24.42
C GLU A 24 -9.67 -33.27 23.03
N LEU A 25 -8.85 -33.06 22.01
CA LEU A 25 -9.04 -33.47 20.62
C LEU A 25 -9.11 -35.01 20.50
N PHE A 26 -8.19 -35.72 21.16
CA PHE A 26 -8.16 -37.18 21.21
C PHE A 26 -9.31 -37.76 22.04
N GLY A 27 -9.69 -37.12 23.15
CA GLY A 27 -10.83 -37.54 23.97
C GLY A 27 -12.13 -37.64 23.18
N ARG A 28 -12.40 -36.63 22.34
CA ARG A 28 -13.62 -36.58 21.53
C ARG A 28 -13.59 -37.49 20.29
N LEU A 29 -12.43 -37.60 19.62
CA LEU A 29 -12.22 -38.60 18.57
C LEU A 29 -12.46 -40.02 19.09
N SER A 30 -12.05 -40.29 20.34
CA SER A 30 -12.35 -41.53 21.04
C SER A 30 -13.86 -41.71 21.24
N GLU A 31 -14.56 -40.67 21.73
CA GLU A 31 -16.00 -40.70 22.00
C GLU A 31 -16.84 -40.95 20.73
N ASP A 32 -16.48 -40.33 19.61
CA ASP A 32 -17.14 -40.54 18.31
C ASP A 32 -16.86 -41.94 17.72
N VAL A 33 -15.66 -42.48 17.93
CA VAL A 33 -15.31 -43.87 17.58
C VAL A 33 -16.06 -44.89 18.45
N PHE A 34 -16.24 -44.60 19.74
CA PHE A 34 -17.04 -45.42 20.66
C PHE A 34 -18.53 -45.47 20.27
N HIS A 35 -19.03 -44.46 19.55
CA HIS A 35 -20.39 -44.43 18.99
C HIS A 35 -20.55 -45.15 17.63
N GLY A 36 -19.53 -45.87 17.16
CA GLY A 36 -19.61 -46.76 15.99
C GLY A 36 -19.22 -46.13 14.65
N TRP A 37 -18.58 -44.96 14.66
CA TRP A 37 -18.05 -44.33 13.45
C TRP A 37 -16.61 -44.79 13.19
N ASP A 38 -16.27 -45.00 11.92
CA ASP A 38 -14.87 -45.20 11.52
C ASP A 38 -14.06 -43.95 11.88
N PHE A 39 -12.92 -44.12 12.54
CA PHE A 39 -12.02 -43.04 12.95
C PHE A 39 -11.64 -42.15 11.77
N GLU A 40 -11.49 -42.75 10.58
CA GLU A 40 -11.19 -42.00 9.36
C GLU A 40 -12.33 -41.04 8.97
N ALA A 41 -13.58 -41.45 9.19
CA ALA A 41 -14.76 -40.63 8.90
C ALA A 41 -14.94 -39.49 9.91
N ALA A 42 -14.66 -39.74 11.20
CA ALA A 42 -14.70 -38.73 12.25
C ALA A 42 -13.62 -37.65 12.04
N LEU A 43 -12.38 -38.07 11.73
CA LEU A 43 -11.29 -37.15 11.42
C LEU A 43 -11.59 -36.33 10.15
N ARG A 44 -12.13 -36.96 9.10
CA ARG A 44 -12.49 -36.26 7.87
C ARG A 44 -13.54 -35.17 8.13
N ARG A 45 -14.59 -35.48 8.88
CA ARG A 45 -15.65 -34.51 9.21
C ARG A 45 -15.12 -33.36 10.07
N LEU A 46 -14.27 -33.65 11.06
CA LEU A 46 -13.61 -32.64 11.88
C LEU A 46 -12.76 -31.68 11.03
N LEU A 47 -12.01 -32.22 10.07
CA LEU A 47 -11.17 -31.44 9.17
C LEU A 47 -11.99 -30.61 8.16
N GLU A 48 -13.10 -31.14 7.65
CA GLU A 48 -13.98 -30.44 6.71
C GLU A 48 -14.73 -29.30 7.40
N GLN A 49 -15.36 -29.58 8.55
CA GLN A 49 -16.32 -28.67 9.20
C GLN A 49 -15.72 -27.85 10.35
N GLY A 50 -14.56 -28.24 10.86
CA GLY A 50 -13.97 -27.65 12.06
C GLY A 50 -14.69 -28.07 13.33
N TRP A 51 -14.31 -27.46 14.45
CA TRP A 51 -14.86 -27.82 15.77
C TRP A 51 -14.92 -26.61 16.70
N ARG A 52 -15.78 -26.69 17.73
CA ARG A 52 -15.88 -25.76 18.86
C ARG A 52 -15.84 -26.53 20.17
N ASP A 53 -14.92 -26.17 21.05
CA ASP A 53 -14.89 -26.70 22.41
C ASP A 53 -16.02 -26.13 23.29
N GLY A 54 -16.16 -26.68 24.50
CA GLY A 54 -17.12 -26.21 25.51
C GLY A 54 -16.77 -24.85 26.14
N GLN A 55 -15.53 -24.38 25.97
CA GLN A 55 -15.03 -23.07 26.40
C GLN A 55 -15.17 -21.98 25.32
N GLY A 56 -15.69 -22.32 24.13
CA GLY A 56 -15.90 -21.43 23.00
C GLY A 56 -14.72 -21.32 22.01
N LYS A 57 -13.62 -22.06 22.21
CA LYS A 57 -12.46 -22.06 21.31
C LYS A 57 -12.82 -22.82 20.03
N ARG A 58 -12.59 -22.21 18.86
CA ARG A 58 -13.01 -22.73 17.55
C ARG A 58 -11.81 -23.08 16.68
N LEU A 59 -11.74 -24.34 16.26
CA LEU A 59 -10.90 -24.81 15.16
C LEU A 59 -11.65 -24.62 13.84
N VAL A 60 -11.06 -23.86 12.93
CA VAL A 60 -11.64 -23.55 11.62
C VAL A 60 -11.48 -24.75 10.69
N GLY A 61 -12.56 -25.18 10.05
CA GLY A 61 -12.53 -26.26 9.06
C GLY A 61 -11.87 -25.86 7.74
N MET A 62 -11.42 -26.83 6.96
CA MET A 62 -10.81 -26.60 5.65
C MET A 62 -11.75 -25.90 4.67
N GLU A 63 -13.06 -26.19 4.69
CA GLU A 63 -14.03 -25.50 3.83
C GLU A 63 -14.06 -23.99 4.13
N GLU A 64 -14.11 -23.63 5.41
CA GLU A 64 -14.14 -22.24 5.84
C GLU A 64 -12.80 -21.53 5.56
N MET A 65 -11.67 -22.23 5.70
CA MET A 65 -10.36 -21.70 5.28
C MET A 65 -10.31 -21.47 3.77
N LEU A 66 -10.80 -22.41 2.95
CA LEU A 66 -10.87 -22.28 1.49
C LEU A 66 -11.79 -21.13 1.08
N GLU A 67 -12.92 -20.97 1.75
CA GLU A 67 -13.81 -19.83 1.53
C GLU A 67 -13.16 -18.51 1.91
N GLN A 68 -12.47 -18.43 3.06
CA GLN A 68 -11.72 -17.23 3.44
C GLN A 68 -10.61 -16.92 2.43
N LEU A 69 -9.91 -17.94 1.94
CA LEU A 69 -8.86 -17.78 0.91
C LEU A 69 -9.46 -17.28 -0.40
N ARG A 70 -10.60 -17.82 -0.84
CA ARG A 70 -11.33 -17.35 -2.02
C ARG A 70 -11.79 -15.90 -1.85
N ARG A 71 -12.36 -15.54 -0.71
CA ARG A 71 -12.77 -14.15 -0.40
C ARG A 71 -11.58 -13.19 -0.40
N ARG A 72 -10.44 -13.59 0.19
CA ARG A 72 -9.20 -12.80 0.15
C ARG A 72 -8.67 -12.64 -1.27
N ARG A 73 -8.67 -13.72 -2.07
CA ARG A 73 -8.30 -13.68 -3.49
C ARG A 73 -9.22 -12.73 -4.26
N GLN A 74 -10.53 -12.83 -4.09
CA GLN A 74 -11.52 -11.97 -4.74
C GLN A 74 -11.30 -10.50 -4.36
N ALA A 75 -11.14 -10.19 -3.07
CA ALA A 75 -10.89 -8.84 -2.58
C ALA A 75 -9.54 -8.27 -3.08
N GLN A 76 -8.53 -9.11 -3.27
CA GLN A 76 -7.29 -8.68 -3.94
C GLN A 76 -7.52 -8.41 -5.42
N LEU A 77 -8.23 -9.27 -6.14
CA LEU A 77 -8.57 -9.06 -7.56
C LEU A 77 -9.45 -7.81 -7.77
N GLU A 78 -10.39 -7.53 -6.88
CA GLU A 78 -11.19 -6.30 -6.91
C GLU A 78 -10.36 -5.04 -6.63
N ARG A 79 -9.33 -5.14 -5.76
CA ARG A 79 -8.31 -4.08 -5.62
C ARG A 79 -7.49 -3.91 -6.90
N PHE A 80 -7.39 -4.93 -7.75
CA PHE A 80 -6.79 -4.90 -9.08
C PHE A 80 -7.79 -4.59 -10.22
N ASN A 81 -9.01 -4.11 -9.94
CA ASN A 81 -9.85 -3.39 -10.94
C ASN A 81 -9.17 -2.11 -11.50
N LEU A 82 -7.92 -1.87 -11.12
CA LEU A 82 -7.00 -1.02 -11.84
C LEU A 82 -6.90 -1.40 -13.32
N ASP A 83 -7.07 -2.68 -13.72
CA ASP A 83 -6.99 -3.08 -15.13
C ASP A 83 -8.00 -2.33 -16.00
N SER A 84 -9.26 -2.15 -15.55
CA SER A 84 -10.25 -1.38 -16.33
C SER A 84 -9.95 0.11 -16.38
N VAL A 85 -9.38 0.67 -15.31
CA VAL A 85 -8.98 2.09 -15.25
C VAL A 85 -7.74 2.30 -16.12
N PHE A 86 -6.81 1.34 -16.14
CA PHE A 86 -5.62 1.35 -16.99
C PHE A 86 -5.98 1.20 -18.46
N GLU A 87 -6.95 0.36 -18.81
CA GLU A 87 -7.47 0.28 -20.18
C GLU A 87 -8.12 1.60 -20.61
N ASP A 88 -8.97 2.20 -19.78
CA ASP A 88 -9.58 3.51 -20.09
C ASP A 88 -8.53 4.63 -20.22
N MET A 89 -7.51 4.64 -19.35
CA MET A 89 -6.38 5.57 -19.47
C MET A 89 -5.58 5.34 -20.76
N ARG A 90 -5.31 4.08 -21.13
CA ARG A 90 -4.62 3.73 -22.38
C ARG A 90 -5.41 4.22 -23.58
N GLU A 91 -6.72 3.97 -23.61
CA GLU A 91 -7.58 4.42 -24.70
C GLU A 91 -7.61 5.95 -24.82
N LYS A 92 -7.72 6.67 -23.69
CA LYS A 92 -7.67 8.15 -23.68
C LYS A 92 -6.33 8.69 -24.16
N LEU A 93 -5.23 8.06 -23.74
CA LEU A 93 -3.88 8.39 -24.18
C LEU A 93 -3.71 8.17 -25.70
N ASP A 94 -4.20 7.05 -26.22
CA ASP A 94 -4.16 6.74 -27.66
C ASP A 94 -4.96 7.77 -28.48
N ARG A 95 -6.09 8.25 -27.93
CA ARG A 95 -6.86 9.34 -28.55
C ARG A 95 -6.07 10.65 -28.59
N VAL A 96 -5.35 11.00 -27.53
CA VAL A 96 -4.46 12.18 -27.48
C VAL A 96 -3.39 12.07 -28.56
N ILE A 97 -2.67 10.95 -28.60
CA ILE A 97 -1.58 10.71 -29.56
C ILE A 97 -2.11 10.75 -31.00
N SER A 98 -3.23 10.09 -31.27
CA SER A 98 -3.87 10.07 -32.59
C SER A 98 -4.34 11.46 -33.03
N GLN A 99 -4.79 12.28 -32.09
CA GLN A 99 -5.18 13.66 -32.37
C GLN A 99 -3.98 14.54 -32.67
N GLU A 100 -2.90 14.42 -31.89
CA GLU A 100 -1.65 15.14 -32.14
C GLU A 100 -1.06 14.77 -33.51
N ARG A 101 -0.99 13.47 -33.86
CA ARG A 101 -0.52 13.03 -35.20
C ARG A 101 -1.30 13.68 -36.33
N ARG A 102 -2.64 13.76 -36.19
CA ARG A 102 -3.51 14.42 -37.17
C ARG A 102 -3.30 15.93 -37.22
N GLY A 103 -3.14 16.58 -36.07
CA GLY A 103 -2.88 18.02 -36.02
C GLY A 103 -1.52 18.42 -36.58
N ILE A 104 -0.48 17.61 -36.35
CA ILE A 104 0.83 17.76 -37.00
C ILE A 104 0.66 17.70 -38.53
N GLN A 105 -0.08 16.71 -39.05
CA GLN A 105 -0.33 16.61 -40.50
C GLN A 105 -1.09 17.83 -41.04
N ALA A 106 -2.18 18.23 -40.36
CA ALA A 106 -2.98 19.38 -40.79
C ALA A 106 -2.17 20.69 -40.81
N ARG A 107 -1.27 20.89 -39.84
CA ARG A 107 -0.36 22.05 -39.84
C ARG A 107 0.65 22.01 -40.99
N LEU A 108 1.16 20.84 -41.35
CA LEU A 108 2.05 20.69 -42.51
C LEU A 108 1.33 21.00 -43.82
N ASP A 109 0.08 20.55 -43.96
CA ASP A 109 -0.71 20.76 -45.17
C ASP A 109 -1.07 22.24 -45.38
N GLN A 110 -1.22 23.00 -44.29
CA GLN A 110 -1.57 24.43 -44.30
C GLN A 110 -0.35 25.37 -44.35
N ALA A 111 0.87 24.83 -44.36
CA ALA A 111 2.09 25.63 -44.24
C ALA A 111 2.47 26.33 -45.56
N PRO A 112 2.72 27.66 -45.55
CA PRO A 112 3.21 28.38 -46.72
C PRO A 112 4.66 28.02 -47.06
N ASP A 113 5.02 28.10 -48.35
CA ASP A 113 6.28 27.59 -48.91
C ASP A 113 7.55 28.15 -48.26
N GLY A 114 7.53 29.39 -47.79
CA GLY A 114 8.68 30.05 -47.17
C GLY A 114 9.11 29.47 -45.82
N GLY A 115 8.20 28.78 -45.10
CA GLY A 115 8.46 28.18 -43.77
C GLY A 115 8.34 26.66 -43.72
N ARG A 116 7.90 26.04 -44.82
CA ARG A 116 7.53 24.63 -44.88
C ARG A 116 8.67 23.68 -44.48
N ARG A 117 9.89 23.93 -44.94
CA ARG A 117 11.06 23.07 -44.63
C ARG A 117 11.40 23.03 -43.15
N VAL A 118 11.21 24.14 -42.43
CA VAL A 118 11.48 24.20 -40.98
C VAL A 118 10.38 23.44 -40.23
N LEU A 119 9.12 23.68 -40.61
CA LEU A 119 7.99 22.99 -40.02
C LEU A 119 8.04 21.47 -40.25
N GLU A 120 8.47 21.01 -41.43
CA GLU A 120 8.66 19.60 -41.74
C GLU A 120 9.69 18.93 -40.82
N ARG A 121 10.80 19.61 -40.49
CA ARG A 121 11.80 19.10 -39.55
C ARG A 121 11.23 18.98 -38.14
N VAL A 122 10.57 20.03 -37.67
CA VAL A 122 9.93 20.03 -36.33
C VAL A 122 8.87 18.93 -36.26
N ALA A 123 7.99 18.84 -37.25
CA ALA A 123 6.96 17.81 -37.32
C ALA A 123 7.54 16.39 -37.36
N ALA A 124 8.65 16.17 -38.08
CA ALA A 124 9.33 14.88 -38.12
C ALA A 124 9.92 14.50 -36.75
N GLU A 125 10.54 15.45 -36.05
CA GLU A 125 11.05 15.25 -34.69
C GLU A 125 9.92 14.92 -33.72
N ARG A 126 8.82 15.68 -33.75
CA ARG A 126 7.64 15.43 -32.93
C ARG A 126 7.04 14.05 -33.17
N ARG A 127 6.93 13.62 -34.42
CA ARG A 127 6.46 12.26 -34.76
C ARG A 127 7.35 11.18 -34.18
N ARG A 128 8.68 11.34 -34.28
CA ARG A 128 9.63 10.40 -33.66
C ARG A 128 9.45 10.31 -32.15
N GLN A 129 9.30 11.45 -31.47
CA GLN A 129 9.03 11.47 -30.03
C GLN A 129 7.75 10.69 -29.67
N LEU A 130 6.71 10.79 -30.49
CA LEU A 130 5.45 10.03 -30.32
C LEU A 130 5.58 8.54 -30.65
N ASP A 131 6.48 8.16 -31.57
CA ASP A 131 6.77 6.77 -31.92
C ASP A 131 7.66 6.07 -30.87
N GLU A 132 8.50 6.83 -30.17
CA GLU A 132 9.40 6.37 -29.10
C GLU A 132 8.73 6.35 -27.70
N LEU A 133 7.41 6.56 -27.63
CA LEU A 133 6.70 6.50 -26.36
C LEU A 133 6.75 5.07 -25.78
N PRO A 134 7.00 4.93 -24.47
CA PRO A 134 6.92 3.64 -23.79
C PRO A 134 5.54 2.98 -23.98
N PRO A 135 5.46 1.64 -24.06
CA PRO A 135 4.19 0.93 -24.19
C PRO A 135 3.34 0.98 -22.92
N ASP A 136 3.93 1.36 -21.78
CA ASP A 136 3.22 1.53 -20.53
C ASP A 136 2.58 2.95 -20.43
N PRO A 137 1.30 3.06 -20.02
CA PRO A 137 0.61 4.35 -19.96
C PRO A 137 1.30 5.38 -19.05
N GLY A 138 1.90 4.96 -17.94
CA GLY A 138 2.56 5.86 -16.99
C GLY A 138 3.82 6.50 -17.56
N GLY A 139 4.66 5.72 -18.23
CA GLY A 139 5.87 6.17 -18.92
C GLY A 139 5.54 7.07 -20.10
N ALA A 140 4.51 6.73 -20.88
CA ALA A 140 4.04 7.59 -21.96
C ALA A 140 3.51 8.94 -21.46
N ILE A 141 2.70 8.97 -20.39
CA ILE A 141 2.24 10.23 -19.77
C ILE A 141 3.44 11.07 -19.29
N ARG A 142 4.41 10.45 -18.62
CA ARG A 142 5.61 11.18 -18.15
C ARG A 142 6.39 11.82 -19.30
N ARG A 143 6.52 11.12 -20.43
CA ARG A 143 7.19 11.64 -21.63
C ARG A 143 6.39 12.76 -22.30
N LEU A 144 5.06 12.65 -22.30
CA LEU A 144 4.17 13.68 -22.84
C LEU A 144 4.04 14.93 -21.97
N ARG A 145 4.42 14.87 -20.68
CA ARG A 145 4.45 16.05 -19.81
C ARG A 145 5.43 17.11 -20.31
N ASP A 146 6.58 16.69 -20.80
CA ASP A 146 7.63 17.58 -21.31
C ASP A 146 7.53 17.75 -22.84
N TYR A 147 6.47 17.22 -23.46
CA TYR A 147 6.21 17.28 -24.90
C TYR A 147 5.44 18.55 -25.27
N GLU A 148 5.92 19.27 -26.29
CA GLU A 148 5.25 20.46 -26.80
C GLU A 148 4.30 20.09 -27.94
N PHE A 149 2.99 20.17 -27.67
CA PHE A 149 1.95 19.84 -28.63
C PHE A 149 1.84 20.85 -29.77
N MET A 150 1.64 20.35 -30.98
CA MET A 150 1.32 21.17 -32.15
C MET A 150 -0.19 21.38 -32.32
N ASP A 151 -1.04 20.46 -31.84
CA ASP A 151 -2.50 20.61 -31.83
C ASP A 151 -3.00 21.03 -30.44
N SER A 152 -3.60 22.22 -30.34
CA SER A 152 -4.19 22.73 -29.10
C SER A 152 -5.32 21.84 -28.57
N ARG A 153 -6.01 21.11 -29.45
CA ARG A 153 -7.04 20.16 -29.02
C ARG A 153 -6.39 18.95 -28.36
N ALA A 154 -5.24 18.49 -28.86
CA ALA A 154 -4.54 17.31 -28.32
C ALA A 154 -3.97 17.64 -26.94
N GLU A 155 -3.39 18.83 -26.81
CA GLU A 155 -2.99 19.40 -25.53
C GLU A 155 -4.17 19.46 -24.54
N ALA A 156 -5.32 20.01 -24.95
CA ALA A 156 -6.50 20.07 -24.10
C ALA A 156 -7.06 18.68 -23.73
N ALA A 157 -6.90 17.67 -24.59
CA ALA A 157 -7.27 16.29 -24.28
C ALA A 157 -6.29 15.66 -23.26
N TYR A 158 -5.00 15.93 -23.40
CA TYR A 158 -3.97 15.49 -22.46
C TYR A 158 -4.16 16.11 -21.07
N GLN A 159 -4.43 17.41 -20.99
CA GLN A 159 -4.70 18.08 -19.70
C GLN A 159 -5.92 17.50 -18.99
N ARG A 160 -7.00 17.21 -19.74
CA ARG A 160 -8.19 16.55 -19.15
C ARG A 160 -7.87 15.15 -18.61
N LEU A 161 -7.02 14.39 -19.30
CA LEU A 161 -6.55 13.09 -18.82
C LEU A 161 -5.76 13.25 -17.51
N LEU A 162 -4.85 14.23 -17.42
CA LEU A 162 -4.11 14.51 -16.18
C LEU A 162 -5.03 14.90 -15.02
N ASP A 163 -6.01 15.75 -15.26
CA ASP A 163 -6.98 16.17 -14.25
C ASP A 163 -7.83 15.00 -13.73
N GLU A 164 -8.19 14.07 -14.62
CA GLU A 164 -8.92 12.87 -14.25
C GLU A 164 -8.06 11.92 -13.42
N ILE A 165 -6.82 11.67 -13.84
CA ILE A 165 -5.85 10.87 -13.07
C ILE A 165 -5.67 11.46 -11.67
N ARG A 166 -5.44 12.78 -11.58
CA ARG A 166 -5.27 13.47 -10.30
C ARG A 166 -6.49 13.29 -9.40
N ARG A 167 -7.71 13.44 -9.94
CA ARG A 167 -8.95 13.23 -9.19
C ARG A 167 -9.08 11.79 -8.69
N ASN A 168 -8.89 10.82 -9.57
CA ASN A 168 -8.99 9.40 -9.23
C ASN A 168 -7.97 8.98 -8.16
N VAL A 169 -6.75 9.50 -8.25
CA VAL A 169 -5.70 9.28 -7.25
C VAL A 169 -6.12 9.88 -5.91
N LEU A 170 -6.55 11.14 -5.87
CA LEU A 170 -7.02 11.81 -4.66
C LEU A 170 -8.20 11.07 -4.01
N ASP A 171 -9.17 10.61 -4.81
CA ASP A 171 -10.31 9.83 -4.34
C ASP A 171 -9.88 8.49 -3.73
N SER A 172 -8.90 7.81 -4.35
CA SER A 172 -8.34 6.56 -3.82
C SER A 172 -7.62 6.79 -2.48
N TYR A 173 -6.78 7.84 -2.39
CA TYR A 173 -6.11 8.21 -1.15
C TYR A 173 -7.12 8.56 -0.05
N PHE A 174 -8.18 9.30 -0.37
CA PHE A 174 -9.21 9.67 0.60
C PHE A 174 -9.99 8.45 1.11
N LYS A 175 -10.36 7.53 0.20
CA LYS A 175 -11.00 6.25 0.56
C LYS A 175 -10.09 5.41 1.46
N GLN A 176 -8.81 5.30 1.13
CA GLN A 176 -7.83 4.58 1.94
C GLN A 176 -7.62 5.24 3.31
N MET A 177 -7.60 6.57 3.38
CA MET A 177 -7.51 7.32 4.63
C MET A 177 -8.75 7.09 5.49
N THR A 178 -9.95 7.16 4.91
CA THR A 178 -11.21 6.91 5.63
C THR A 178 -11.27 5.47 6.14
N GLN A 179 -10.85 4.49 5.33
CA GLN A 179 -10.75 3.08 5.76
C GLN A 179 -9.72 2.91 6.88
N SER A 180 -8.56 3.57 6.78
CA SER A 180 -7.53 3.56 7.83
C SER A 180 -8.05 4.21 9.11
N MET A 181 -8.77 5.33 9.01
CA MET A 181 -9.39 6.03 10.15
C MET A 181 -10.55 5.25 10.76
N GLN A 182 -11.26 4.43 9.99
CA GLN A 182 -12.28 3.50 10.50
C GLN A 182 -11.65 2.24 11.12
N ALA A 183 -10.44 1.87 10.68
CA ALA A 183 -9.66 0.78 11.26
C ALA A 183 -8.91 1.20 12.53
N MET A 184 -8.67 2.51 12.73
CA MET A 184 -8.19 3.07 13.99
C MET A 184 -9.36 3.38 14.91
N SER A 185 -9.29 2.95 16.16
CA SER A 185 -10.27 3.35 17.17
C SER A 185 -10.03 4.82 17.55
N GLY A 186 -11.08 5.50 18.05
CA GLY A 186 -10.93 6.84 18.63
C GLY A 186 -9.93 6.88 19.80
N GLU A 187 -9.72 5.73 20.44
CA GLU A 187 -8.76 5.55 21.53
C GLU A 187 -7.31 5.56 21.01
N ASP A 188 -7.03 4.90 19.88
CA ASP A 188 -5.69 4.90 19.25
C ASP A 188 -5.24 6.32 18.88
N MET A 189 -6.16 7.16 18.42
CA MET A 189 -5.88 8.57 18.09
C MET A 189 -5.69 9.47 19.30
N ALA A 190 -6.37 9.18 20.41
CA ALA A 190 -6.11 9.88 21.67
C ALA A 190 -4.70 9.53 22.17
N GLU A 191 -4.35 8.25 22.12
CA GLU A 191 -3.07 7.72 22.55
C GLU A 191 -1.88 8.31 21.77
N LEU A 192 -1.97 8.39 20.44
CA LEU A 192 -0.93 9.00 19.60
C LEU A 192 -0.75 10.50 19.87
N ARG A 193 -1.83 11.24 20.14
CA ARG A 193 -1.76 12.68 20.46
C ARG A 193 -1.07 12.94 21.79
N GLU A 194 -1.29 12.09 22.78
CA GLU A 194 -0.60 12.19 24.07
C GLU A 194 0.89 11.89 23.93
N MET A 195 1.24 10.85 23.18
CA MET A 195 2.65 10.52 22.89
C MET A 195 3.37 11.66 22.18
N ALA A 196 2.75 12.27 21.16
CA ALA A 196 3.33 13.41 20.44
C ALA A 196 3.56 14.63 21.37
N ARG A 197 2.66 14.86 22.34
CA ARG A 197 2.82 15.93 23.34
C ARG A 197 3.98 15.64 24.29
N ASP A 198 4.09 14.41 24.78
CA ASP A 198 5.17 14.00 25.68
C ASP A 198 6.54 14.08 24.97
N LEU A 199 6.60 13.64 23.72
CA LEU A 199 7.81 13.78 22.88
C LEU A 199 8.18 15.24 22.62
N ASN A 200 7.21 16.09 22.27
CA ASN A 200 7.45 17.52 22.04
C ASN A 200 8.01 18.20 23.30
N ARG A 201 7.53 17.80 24.50
CA ARG A 201 8.05 18.29 25.78
C ARG A 201 9.55 17.96 25.95
N LEU A 202 9.96 16.72 25.67
CA LEU A 202 11.38 16.31 25.75
C LEU A 202 12.26 17.06 24.76
N LEU A 203 11.79 17.24 23.53
CA LEU A 203 12.53 17.99 22.50
C LEU A 203 12.68 19.46 22.88
N ARG A 204 11.64 20.09 23.46
CA ARG A 204 11.73 21.46 23.99
C ARG A 204 12.74 21.56 25.12
N GLN A 205 12.72 20.64 26.08
CA GLN A 205 13.70 20.61 27.17
C GLN A 205 15.14 20.53 26.64
N LYS A 206 15.38 19.78 25.55
CA LYS A 206 16.69 19.75 24.88
C LYS A 206 17.07 21.11 24.31
N LEU A 207 16.14 21.79 23.65
CA LEU A 207 16.36 23.12 23.07
C LEU A 207 16.58 24.21 24.14
N ASP A 208 15.89 24.07 25.27
CA ASP A 208 16.01 24.97 26.42
C ASP A 208 17.32 24.73 27.21
N GLY A 209 18.14 23.75 26.80
CA GLY A 209 19.44 23.47 27.39
C GLY A 209 19.36 22.77 28.75
N VAL A 210 18.29 22.03 29.02
CA VAL A 210 18.14 21.24 30.25
C VAL A 210 19.32 20.25 30.38
N PRO A 211 19.91 20.07 31.58
CA PRO A 211 21.05 19.17 31.76
C PRO A 211 20.76 17.73 31.30
N GLY A 212 21.76 17.08 30.70
CA GLY A 212 21.66 15.69 30.21
C GLY A 212 21.05 14.68 31.20
N PRO A 213 21.40 14.69 32.51
CA PRO A 213 20.80 13.80 33.49
C PRO A 213 19.29 14.00 33.71
N GLU A 214 18.78 15.23 33.52
CA GLU A 214 17.35 15.52 33.61
C GLU A 214 16.61 15.07 32.36
N LEU A 215 17.20 15.29 31.18
CA LEU A 215 16.67 14.79 29.91
C LEU A 215 16.60 13.26 29.88
N GLN A 216 17.62 12.59 30.42
CA GLN A 216 17.64 11.14 30.50
C GLN A 216 16.50 10.59 31.38
N ARG A 217 16.24 11.20 32.54
CA ARG A 217 15.09 10.82 33.39
C ARG A 217 13.75 11.06 32.70
N GLY A 218 13.61 12.17 31.95
CA GLY A 218 12.43 12.43 31.15
C GLY A 218 12.23 11.39 30.03
N TYR A 219 13.31 10.98 29.39
CA TYR A 219 13.32 9.95 28.35
C TYR A 219 12.95 8.56 28.90
N GLU A 220 13.48 8.18 30.06
CA GLU A 220 13.11 6.92 30.73
C GLU A 220 11.62 6.89 31.08
N ALA A 221 11.07 8.00 31.58
CA ALA A 221 9.63 8.12 31.85
C ALA A 221 8.79 8.02 30.56
N PHE A 222 9.29 8.58 29.45
CA PHE A 222 8.66 8.45 28.14
C PHE A 222 8.65 6.99 27.66
N LEU A 223 9.78 6.27 27.76
CA LEU A 223 9.86 4.86 27.39
C LEU A 223 9.02 3.95 28.27
N GLN A 224 8.87 4.26 29.57
CA GLN A 224 7.96 3.50 30.43
C GLN A 224 6.51 3.56 29.95
N ARG A 225 6.07 4.72 29.43
CA ARG A 225 4.69 4.92 28.96
C ARG A 225 4.48 4.50 27.50
N TRP A 226 5.48 4.75 26.66
CA TRP A 226 5.39 4.64 25.19
C TRP A 226 6.30 3.56 24.58
N GLY A 227 7.09 2.85 25.37
CA GLY A 227 8.11 1.90 24.89
C GLY A 227 7.56 0.76 24.02
N ARG A 228 6.29 0.39 24.21
CA ARG A 228 5.56 -0.54 23.31
C ARG A 228 5.50 -0.09 21.85
N MET A 229 5.60 1.21 21.57
CA MET A 229 5.66 1.78 20.21
C MET A 229 7.10 1.95 19.70
N PHE A 230 8.10 1.83 20.58
CA PHE A 230 9.52 2.01 20.27
C PHE A 230 10.33 0.79 20.75
N PRO A 231 10.16 -0.40 20.13
CA PRO A 231 10.84 -1.62 20.56
C PRO A 231 12.36 -1.57 20.39
N ASP A 232 12.84 -0.80 19.40
CA ASP A 232 14.27 -0.58 19.12
C ASP A 232 14.74 0.79 19.64
N ALA A 233 14.15 1.27 20.74
CA ALA A 233 14.58 2.52 21.37
C ALA A 233 15.99 2.37 21.96
N PRO A 234 16.92 3.28 21.66
CA PRO A 234 18.27 3.24 22.24
C PRO A 234 18.24 3.63 23.72
N ALA A 235 19.31 3.30 24.44
CA ALA A 235 19.40 3.56 25.88
C ALA A 235 19.52 5.07 26.20
N GLY A 236 20.13 5.85 25.30
CA GLY A 236 20.32 7.28 25.46
C GLY A 236 19.29 8.14 24.75
N PHE A 237 18.87 9.24 25.39
CA PHE A 237 17.99 10.23 24.76
C PHE A 237 18.59 10.86 23.48
N GLU A 238 19.90 11.10 23.43
CA GLU A 238 20.54 11.70 22.26
C GLU A 238 20.48 10.80 21.03
N GLU A 239 20.82 9.52 21.20
CA GLU A 239 20.74 8.49 20.17
C GLU A 239 19.30 8.34 19.66
N PHE A 240 18.31 8.44 20.55
CA PHE A 240 16.90 8.39 20.21
C PHE A 240 16.49 9.56 19.31
N VAL A 241 16.93 10.78 19.63
CA VAL A 241 16.66 11.96 18.80
C VAL A 241 17.30 11.83 17.42
N GLU A 242 18.52 11.33 17.33
CA GLU A 242 19.16 11.08 16.04
C GLU A 242 18.40 10.05 15.19
N GLN A 243 17.95 8.96 15.81
CA GLN A 243 17.16 7.93 15.13
C GLN A 243 15.83 8.51 14.62
N LEU A 244 15.16 9.32 15.43
CA LEU A 244 13.93 10.00 15.04
C LEU A 244 14.16 10.93 13.83
N MET A 245 15.25 11.71 13.85
CA MET A 245 15.63 12.58 12.71
C MET A 245 15.92 11.78 11.45
N ARG A 246 16.66 10.67 11.56
CA ARG A 246 16.94 9.76 10.43
C ARG A 246 15.67 9.17 9.85
N GLN A 247 14.70 8.82 10.69
CA GLN A 247 13.42 8.26 10.25
C GLN A 247 12.53 9.31 9.55
N MET A 248 12.46 10.53 10.08
CA MET A 248 11.72 11.63 9.45
C MET A 248 12.29 11.98 8.05
N ALA A 249 13.62 12.05 7.92
CA ALA A 249 14.27 12.32 6.63
C ALA A 249 13.94 11.26 5.56
N ARG A 250 13.77 9.98 5.95
CA ARG A 250 13.35 8.90 5.04
C ARG A 250 11.89 9.06 4.61
N MET A 251 11.00 9.49 5.50
CA MET A 251 9.60 9.73 5.18
C MET A 251 9.43 10.92 4.21
N ASP A 252 10.14 12.01 4.43
CA ASP A 252 10.13 13.16 3.51
C ASP A 252 10.63 12.77 2.11
N SER A 253 11.69 11.96 2.03
CA SER A 253 12.19 11.43 0.76
C SER A 253 11.16 10.55 0.05
N LEU A 254 10.40 9.73 0.79
CA LEU A 254 9.31 8.94 0.23
C LEU A 254 8.15 9.82 -0.28
N LEU A 255 7.73 10.83 0.48
CA LEU A 255 6.67 11.77 0.06
C LEU A 255 7.06 12.59 -1.17
N GLN A 256 8.33 12.98 -1.27
CA GLN A 256 8.88 13.62 -2.46
C GLN A 256 8.97 12.67 -3.65
N SER A 257 9.27 11.38 -3.41
CA SER A 257 9.29 10.35 -4.46
C SER A 257 7.90 9.88 -4.91
N LEU A 258 6.88 10.05 -4.05
CA LEU A 258 5.47 9.75 -4.31
C LEU A 258 4.70 10.96 -4.87
N SER A 259 5.36 12.10 -5.05
CA SER A 259 4.87 13.26 -5.78
C SER A 259 5.48 13.23 -7.20
N PRO A 260 4.78 12.70 -8.22
CA PRO A 260 5.20 12.81 -9.61
C PRO A 260 5.00 14.22 -10.18
#